data_AF-A0A2V5PUA9-F1
#
_entry.id   AF-A0A2V5PUA9-F1
#
_cell.length_a   1.000
_cell.length_b   1.000
_cell.length_c   1.000
_cell.angle_alpha   90.00
_cell.angle_beta   90.00
_cell.angle_gamma   90.00
#
_symmetry.space_group_name_H-M   'P 1'
#
loop_
_entity.id
_entity.type
_entity.pdbx_description
1 polymer ?
#
loop_
_entity_poly.entity_id
_entity_poly.type
_entity_poly.pdbx_seq_one_letter_code
_entity_poly.pdbx_strand_id
1 'polypeptide(L)'
;MAATYKVEWNPQALMVKVDGLAIEEIDKLALRIIAASDPPIDTGFLSASAYVNSSSGLNTFDERWKDGEYLSRHTGRTEKRRSVDSAVPPPRVGAVAAWAADYAIWVEERTSFIYNAVQKVAATK
;
A
#
# COMPACT_ATOMS: atom_id res chain seq x y z
N MET A 1 -3.86 13.40 20.66
CA MET A 1 -2.72 12.50 20.94
C MET A 1 -1.76 12.57 19.75
N ALA A 2 -0.47 12.28 19.93
CA ALA A 2 0.46 12.23 18.80
C ALA A 2 0.32 10.87 18.08
N ALA A 3 0.24 10.90 16.74
CA ALA A 3 0.26 9.68 15.93
C ALA A 3 1.61 8.97 16.08
N THR A 4 1.57 7.65 16.21
CA THR A 4 2.77 6.79 16.18
C THR A 4 2.78 6.00 14.89
N TYR A 5 3.92 6.00 14.20
CA TYR A 5 4.11 5.33 12.91
C TYR A 5 5.08 4.16 13.08
N LYS A 6 4.74 2.99 12.56
CA LYS A 6 5.62 1.83 12.55
C LYS A 6 5.60 1.14 11.19
N VAL A 7 6.76 0.90 10.60
CA VAL A 7 6.89 0.12 9.38
C VAL A 7 7.15 -1.34 9.76
N GLU A 8 6.31 -2.25 9.27
CA GLU A 8 6.41 -3.68 9.50
C GLU A 8 6.51 -4.44 8.19
N TRP A 9 7.37 -5.45 8.20
CA TRP A 9 7.68 -6.27 7.04
C TRP A 9 7.07 -7.64 7.30
N ASN A 10 6.31 -8.16 6.36
CA ASN A 10 5.87 -9.54 6.38
C ASN A 10 6.18 -10.20 5.01
N PRO A 11 6.11 -11.54 4.91
CA PRO A 11 6.45 -12.24 3.67
C PRO A 11 5.57 -11.92 2.45
N GLN A 12 4.46 -11.21 2.61
CA GLN A 12 3.49 -10.91 1.55
C GLN A 12 3.38 -9.41 1.23
N ALA A 13 3.82 -8.52 2.13
CA ALA A 13 3.69 -7.09 1.99
C ALA A 13 4.62 -6.31 2.94
N LEU A 14 4.93 -5.08 2.51
CA LEU A 14 5.47 -4.03 3.37
C LEU A 14 4.32 -3.15 3.86
N MET A 15 4.23 -2.93 5.17
CA MET A 15 3.06 -2.39 5.86
C MET A 15 3.42 -1.19 6.76
N VAL A 16 2.70 -0.08 6.67
CA VAL A 16 2.81 1.06 7.61
C VAL A 16 1.66 1.06 8.61
N LYS A 17 1.94 0.78 9.87
CA LYS A 17 0.97 0.86 10.97
C LYS A 17 0.92 2.27 11.56
N VAL A 18 -0.29 2.74 11.85
CA VAL A 18 -0.53 4.04 12.48
C VAL A 18 -1.41 3.87 13.70
N ASP A 19 -0.90 4.26 14.86
CA ASP A 19 -1.58 4.17 16.15
C ASP A 19 -1.83 5.57 16.75
N GLY A 20 -2.82 5.66 17.65
CA GLY A 20 -3.09 6.87 18.44
C GLY A 20 -3.94 7.94 17.75
N LEU A 21 -4.59 7.61 16.63
CA LEU A 21 -5.55 8.45 15.90
C LEU A 21 -6.94 7.83 15.86
N ALA A 22 -7.98 8.64 15.62
CA ALA A 22 -9.31 8.14 15.33
C ALA A 22 -9.33 7.40 13.97
N ILE A 23 -10.15 6.36 13.84
CA ILE A 23 -10.16 5.45 12.68
C ILE A 23 -10.31 6.22 11.35
N GLU A 24 -11.16 7.24 11.31
CA GLU A 24 -11.43 8.06 10.12
C GLU A 24 -10.22 8.93 9.70
N GLU A 25 -9.36 9.28 10.66
CA GLU A 25 -8.12 10.03 10.39
C GLU A 25 -7.04 9.11 9.84
N ILE A 26 -7.05 7.82 10.23
CA ILE A 26 -6.06 6.85 9.77
C ILE A 26 -6.21 6.57 8.28
N ASP A 27 -7.44 6.42 7.78
CA ASP A 27 -7.70 6.16 6.35
C ASP A 27 -7.21 7.31 5.46
N LYS A 28 -7.52 8.56 5.85
CA LYS A 28 -7.03 9.76 5.15
C LYS A 28 -5.52 9.81 5.15
N LEU A 29 -4.90 9.41 6.25
CA LEU A 29 -3.45 9.46 6.40
C LEU A 29 -2.77 8.35 5.58
N ALA A 30 -3.33 7.14 5.54
CA ALA A 30 -2.86 6.05 4.69
C ALA A 30 -2.90 6.43 3.20
N LEU A 31 -3.98 7.06 2.75
CA LEU A 31 -4.08 7.58 1.39
C LEU A 31 -3.04 8.66 1.09
N ARG A 32 -2.77 9.56 2.05
CA ARG A 32 -1.70 10.58 1.92
C ARG A 32 -0.32 9.95 1.84
N ILE A 33 -0.04 8.90 2.61
CA ILE A 33 1.23 8.16 2.54
C ILE A 33 1.42 7.55 1.16
N ILE A 34 0.41 6.86 0.62
CA ILE A 34 0.48 6.28 -0.73
C ILE A 34 0.68 7.39 -1.77
N ALA A 35 -0.05 8.50 -1.68
CA ALA A 35 0.10 9.62 -2.62
C ALA A 35 1.46 10.33 -2.52
N ALA A 36 2.08 10.33 -1.33
CA ALA A 36 3.41 10.91 -1.11
C ALA A 36 4.56 9.93 -1.42
N SER A 37 4.24 8.65 -1.66
CA SER A 37 5.21 7.66 -2.09
C SER A 37 5.56 7.90 -3.54
N ASP A 38 6.85 8.15 -3.78
CA ASP A 38 7.40 8.43 -5.10
C ASP A 38 8.47 7.37 -5.38
N PRO A 39 8.07 6.16 -5.81
CA PRO A 39 9.01 5.09 -6.06
C PRO A 39 9.95 5.50 -7.21
N PRO A 40 11.28 5.30 -7.06
CA PRO A 40 12.27 5.75 -8.05
C PRO A 40 12.15 5.05 -9.40
N ILE A 41 11.54 3.86 -9.43
CA ILE A 41 11.27 3.07 -10.62
C ILE A 41 9.81 2.62 -10.55
N ASP A 42 8.91 3.39 -11.15
CA ASP A 42 7.50 2.98 -11.27
C ASP A 42 7.23 2.42 -12.68
N THR A 43 7.31 1.09 -12.81
CA THR A 43 6.86 0.42 -14.03
C THR A 43 5.33 0.25 -14.07
N GLY A 44 4.59 0.98 -13.22
CA GLY A 44 3.16 0.80 -12.97
C GLY A 44 2.86 -0.35 -12.01
N PHE A 45 3.82 -1.25 -11.78
CA PHE A 45 3.67 -2.40 -10.89
C PHE A 45 3.66 -2.00 -9.42
N LEU A 46 4.58 -1.12 -8.99
CA LEU A 46 4.66 -0.67 -7.61
C LEU A 46 3.46 0.19 -7.24
N SER A 47 3.09 1.14 -8.10
CA SER A 47 1.89 1.95 -7.89
C SER A 47 0.62 1.11 -7.85
N ALA A 48 0.49 0.08 -8.70
CA ALA A 48 -0.66 -0.84 -8.67
C ALA A 48 -0.66 -1.76 -7.44
N SER A 49 0.50 -2.05 -6.86
CA SER A 49 0.65 -2.88 -5.65
C SER A 49 0.32 -2.14 -4.36
N ALA A 50 0.18 -0.82 -4.38
CA ALA A 50 -0.14 -0.01 -3.22
C ALA A 50 -1.65 -0.07 -2.90
N TYR A 51 -2.01 -0.33 -1.65
CA TYR A 51 -3.39 -0.40 -1.19
C TYR A 51 -3.52 0.05 0.27
N VAL A 52 -4.74 0.39 0.68
CA VAL A 52 -5.12 0.64 2.06
C VAL A 52 -6.00 -0.51 2.49
N ASN A 53 -5.67 -1.11 3.64
CA ASN A 53 -6.54 -2.05 4.33
C ASN A 53 -6.63 -1.63 5.80
N SER A 54 -7.86 -1.41 6.28
CA SER A 54 -8.15 -0.72 7.52
C SER A 54 -9.11 -1.48 8.42
N SER A 55 -9.04 -1.18 9.72
CA SER A 55 -10.08 -1.60 10.67
C SER A 55 -11.40 -0.84 10.51
N SER A 56 -11.46 0.22 9.68
CA SER A 56 -12.70 0.94 9.34
C SER A 56 -13.57 0.18 8.34
N GLY A 57 -12.99 -0.81 7.65
CA GLY A 57 -13.60 -1.51 6.52
C GLY A 57 -13.18 -0.94 5.15
N LEU A 58 -12.42 0.16 5.09
CA LEU A 58 -11.79 0.61 3.85
C LEU A 58 -10.75 -0.42 3.37
N ASN A 59 -10.98 -0.99 2.19
CA ASN A 59 -10.06 -1.86 1.48
C ASN A 59 -9.97 -1.43 0.01
N THR A 60 -8.86 -0.78 -0.38
CA THR A 60 -8.66 -0.33 -1.77
C THR A 60 -7.95 -1.36 -2.65
N PHE A 61 -7.59 -2.51 -2.09
CA PHE A 61 -7.01 -3.62 -2.86
C PHE A 61 -8.00 -4.12 -3.92
N ASP A 62 -9.27 -4.28 -3.52
CA ASP A 62 -10.32 -4.79 -4.41
C ASP A 62 -10.81 -3.72 -5.39
N GLU A 63 -10.79 -2.44 -5.00
CA GLU A 63 -11.26 -1.31 -5.83
C GLU A 63 -10.40 -1.09 -7.08
N ARG A 64 -9.10 -1.42 -7.03
CA ARG A 64 -8.20 -1.31 -8.19
C ARG A 64 -8.29 -2.51 -9.15
N TRP A 65 -9.03 -3.55 -8.77
CA TRP A 65 -9.31 -4.71 -9.59
C TRP A 65 -10.58 -4.50 -10.44
N LYS A 66 -10.53 -3.56 -11.39
CA LYS A 66 -11.58 -3.50 -12.44
C LYS A 66 -11.40 -4.69 -13.37
N ASP A 67 -12.31 -5.65 -13.24
CA ASP A 67 -12.54 -6.87 -14.05
C ASP A 67 -11.39 -7.88 -14.13
N GLY A 68 -10.20 -7.50 -13.65
CA GLY A 68 -8.99 -8.33 -13.72
C GLY A 68 -8.54 -8.58 -15.14
N GLU A 69 -9.11 -7.93 -16.15
CA GLU A 69 -8.82 -8.23 -17.55
C GLU A 69 -7.82 -7.24 -18.14
N TYR A 70 -6.88 -7.75 -18.95
CA TYR A 70 -5.90 -6.94 -19.67
C TYR A 70 -5.64 -7.51 -21.07
N LEU A 71 -5.39 -6.64 -22.05
CA LEU A 71 -4.94 -7.08 -23.37
C LEU A 71 -3.47 -7.48 -23.30
N SER A 72 -3.20 -8.78 -23.41
CA SER A 72 -1.84 -9.32 -23.40
C SER A 72 -1.11 -8.93 -24.66
N ARG A 73 0.04 -8.25 -24.51
CA ARG A 73 0.92 -7.89 -25.64
C ARG A 73 1.59 -9.12 -26.27
N HIS A 74 1.63 -10.25 -25.56
CA HIS A 74 2.27 -11.47 -26.04
C HIS A 74 1.31 -12.34 -26.85
N THR A 75 0.09 -12.51 -26.37
CA THR A 75 -0.91 -13.40 -27.01
C THR A 75 -1.92 -12.64 -27.87
N GLY A 76 -2.00 -11.31 -27.73
CA GLY A 76 -3.00 -10.47 -28.38
C GLY A 76 -4.42 -10.68 -27.88
N ARG A 77 -4.61 -11.40 -26.76
CA ARG A 77 -5.92 -11.75 -26.20
C ARG A 77 -6.16 -11.00 -24.89
N THR A 78 -7.44 -10.78 -24.58
CA THR A 78 -7.85 -10.39 -23.23
C THR A 78 -7.60 -11.55 -22.28
N GLU A 79 -6.72 -11.34 -21.31
CA GLU A 79 -6.36 -12.32 -20.28
C GLU A 79 -6.78 -11.82 -18.90
N LYS A 80 -7.07 -12.77 -18.01
CA LYS A 80 -7.27 -12.44 -16.59
C LYS A 80 -5.91 -12.33 -15.89
N ARG A 81 -5.70 -11.21 -15.22
CA ARG A 81 -4.67 -11.01 -14.21
C ARG A 81 -4.84 -12.08 -13.14
N ARG A 82 -3.73 -12.66 -12.71
CA ARG A 82 -3.70 -13.55 -11.56
C ARG A 82 -3.71 -12.68 -10.31
N SER A 83 -4.76 -12.77 -9.49
CA SER A 83 -4.75 -12.14 -8.18
C SER A 83 -4.00 -13.06 -7.22
N VAL A 84 -3.21 -12.45 -6.36
CA VAL A 84 -2.80 -13.06 -5.10
C VAL A 84 -3.85 -12.67 -4.05
N ASP A 85 -4.11 -13.54 -3.07
CA ASP A 85 -4.99 -13.20 -1.97
C ASP A 85 -4.49 -11.92 -1.29
N SER A 86 -5.40 -11.02 -0.95
CA SER A 86 -5.04 -9.78 -0.24
C SER A 86 -4.46 -10.15 1.12
N ALA A 87 -3.49 -9.37 1.61
CA ALA A 87 -3.00 -9.57 2.97
C ALA A 87 -4.16 -9.35 3.94
N VAL A 88 -4.45 -10.36 4.76
CA VAL A 88 -5.45 -10.26 5.84
C VAL A 88 -5.01 -9.09 6.75
N PRO A 89 -5.88 -8.10 6.99
CA PRO A 89 -5.51 -6.96 7.82
C PRO A 89 -5.17 -7.48 9.22
N PRO A 90 -4.02 -7.09 9.80
CA PRO A 90 -3.63 -7.55 11.11
C PRO A 90 -4.73 -7.18 12.12
N PRO A 91 -5.22 -8.14 12.92
CA PRO A 91 -6.27 -7.85 13.90
C PRO A 91 -5.75 -6.83 14.91
N ARG A 92 -6.54 -5.78 15.15
CA ARG A 92 -6.31 -4.70 16.14
C ARG A 92 -5.19 -3.72 15.82
N VAL A 93 -4.98 -3.39 14.56
CA VAL A 93 -4.04 -2.32 14.20
C VAL A 93 -4.74 -1.30 13.31
N GLY A 94 -4.63 -0.02 13.68
CA GLY A 94 -5.10 1.09 12.87
C GLY A 94 -4.54 1.00 11.45
N ALA A 95 -5.38 1.27 10.47
CA ALA A 95 -5.18 1.04 9.04
C ALA A 95 -3.79 1.32 8.48
N VAL A 96 -3.46 0.53 7.46
CA VAL A 96 -2.10 0.32 7.00
C VAL A 96 -2.00 0.57 5.50
N ALA A 97 -1.26 1.61 5.10
CA ALA A 97 -0.78 1.71 3.72
C ALA A 97 0.19 0.54 3.47
N ALA A 98 -0.08 -0.24 2.43
CA ALA A 98 0.66 -1.46 2.15
C ALA A 98 1.03 -1.58 0.67
N TRP A 99 2.13 -2.30 0.41
CA TRP A 99 2.58 -2.66 -0.93
C TRP A 99 2.68 -4.18 -1.04
N ALA A 100 1.82 -4.80 -1.85
CA ALA A 100 1.70 -6.26 -2.04
C ALA A 100 2.72 -6.81 -3.07
N ALA A 101 3.94 -6.30 -3.07
CA ALA A 101 4.98 -6.70 -4.01
C ALA A 101 6.30 -6.98 -3.29
N ASP A 102 6.87 -8.17 -3.47
CA ASP A 102 8.25 -8.49 -3.07
C ASP A 102 9.24 -7.46 -3.65
N TYR A 103 8.92 -6.96 -4.85
CA TYR A 103 9.68 -5.91 -5.50
C TYR A 103 9.66 -4.58 -4.72
N ALA A 104 8.59 -4.27 -3.97
CA ALA A 104 8.53 -3.07 -3.14
C ALA A 104 9.54 -3.15 -1.97
N ILE A 105 9.71 -4.33 -1.38
CA ILE A 105 10.74 -4.58 -0.35
C ILE A 105 12.13 -4.37 -0.95
N TRP A 106 12.38 -4.98 -2.11
CA TRP A 106 13.67 -4.87 -2.82
C TRP A 106 14.02 -3.41 -3.20
N VAL A 107 13.02 -2.61 -3.60
CA VAL A 107 13.20 -1.17 -3.90
C VAL A 107 13.40 -0.37 -2.62
N GLU A 108 12.61 -0.61 -1.57
CA GLU A 108 12.70 0.12 -0.29
C GLU A 108 14.07 -0.05 0.37
N GLU A 109 14.67 -1.24 0.29
CA GLU A 109 16.03 -1.52 0.79
C GLU A 109 17.11 -0.66 0.12
N ARG A 110 16.90 -0.24 -1.13
CA ARG A 110 17.87 0.53 -1.92
C ARG A 110 17.57 2.01 -1.91
N THR A 111 16.29 2.35 -1.88
CA THR A 111 15.77 3.71 -1.90
C THR A 111 14.54 3.76 -1.02
N SER A 112 14.66 4.37 0.16
CA SER A 112 13.63 4.35 1.19
C SER A 112 12.44 5.27 0.86
N PHE A 113 11.68 4.94 -0.19
CA PHE A 113 10.59 5.76 -0.71
C PHE A 113 9.35 5.75 0.21
N ILE A 114 9.05 4.62 0.85
CA ILE A 114 7.94 4.46 1.79
C ILE A 114 8.27 5.16 3.10
N TYR A 115 9.46 4.94 3.64
CA TYR A 115 9.92 5.64 4.83
C TYR A 115 9.90 7.16 4.65
N ASN A 116 10.40 7.66 3.51
CA ASN A 116 10.39 9.08 3.20
C ASN A 116 8.97 9.62 3.04
N ALA A 117 8.04 8.86 2.47
CA ALA A 117 6.63 9.23 2.39
C ALA A 117 6.01 9.40 3.79
N VAL A 118 6.29 8.46 4.71
CA VAL A 118 5.85 8.55 6.11
C VAL A 118 6.41 9.81 6.78
N GLN A 119 7.70 10.10 6.61
CA GLN A 119 8.31 11.31 7.18
C GLN A 119 7.67 12.60 6.62
N LYS A 120 7.45 12.69 5.30
CA LYS A 120 6.80 13.84 4.66
C LYS A 120 5.39 14.08 5.21
N VAL A 121 4.60 13.02 5.36
CA VAL A 121 3.24 13.11 5.90
C VAL A 121 3.25 13.48 7.38
N ALA A 122 4.15 12.90 8.18
CA ALA A 122 4.29 13.23 9.60
C ALA A 122 4.75 14.69 9.83
N ALA A 123 5.50 15.27 8.89
CA ALA A 123 5.95 16.66 8.95
C ALA A 123 4.86 17.69 8.59
N THR A 124 3.79 17.29 7.89
CA THR A 124 2.71 18.19 7.46
C THR A 124 1.59 18.35 8.51
N LYS A 125 1.97 18.61 9.76
CA LYS A 125 1.01 18.88 10.86
C LYS A 125 0.17 20.12 10.61
#